data_AF-A9EIL6-F1
#
_entry.id   AF-A9EIL6-F1
#
_cell.length_a   1.000
_cell.length_b   1.000
_cell.length_c   1.000
_cell.angle_alpha   90.00
_cell.angle_beta   90.00
_cell.angle_gamma   90.00
#
_symmetry.space_group_name_H-M   'P 1'
#
loop_
_entity.id
_entity.type
_entity.pdbx_description
1 polymer ?
#
loop_
_entity_poly.entity_id
_entity_poly.type
_entity_poly.pdbx_seq_one_letter_code
_entity_poly.pdbx_strand_id
1 'polypeptide(L)'
;MTATVLKVLFIAIGIFLAYKLIFSGKKGLKIFEMHFKDGRLKSHKGKIPEKFQKDCRALAKSEKLTCTVRCEKLSGAIRLHISAHVNDTITQRIRNLFPFEYYDKKMVDNSRQAG
;
A
#
# COMPACT_ATOMS: atom_id res chain seq x y z
N MET A 1 17.31 -30.14 35.53
CA MET A 1 16.01 -29.85 34.89
C MET A 1 15.82 -28.35 34.62
N THR A 2 15.88 -27.49 35.64
CA THR A 2 15.73 -26.02 35.50
C THR A 2 16.74 -25.37 34.56
N ALA A 3 18.03 -25.72 34.65
CA ALA A 3 19.06 -25.18 33.75
C ALA A 3 18.86 -25.55 32.27
N THR A 4 18.36 -26.77 32.00
CA THR A 4 18.05 -27.24 30.65
C THR A 4 16.87 -26.46 30.07
N VAL A 5 15.83 -26.25 30.86
CA VAL A 5 14.65 -25.45 30.48
C VAL A 5 15.04 -24.00 30.16
N LEU A 6 15.92 -23.39 30.96
CA LEU A 6 16.37 -22.01 30.76
C LEU A 6 17.16 -21.84 29.45
N LYS A 7 18.02 -22.82 29.11
CA LYS A 7 18.77 -22.83 27.84
C LYS A 7 17.84 -22.97 26.63
N VAL A 8 16.86 -23.86 26.70
CA VAL A 8 15.87 -24.05 25.63
C VAL A 8 15.02 -22.79 25.44
N LEU A 9 14.62 -22.13 26.54
CA LEU A 9 13.88 -20.86 26.49
C LEU A 9 14.70 -19.76 25.78
N PHE A 10 15.98 -19.64 26.10
CA PHE A 10 16.86 -18.65 25.48
C PHE A 10 17.00 -18.86 23.96
N ILE A 11 17.15 -20.11 23.53
CA ILE A 11 17.22 -20.47 22.11
C ILE A 11 15.89 -20.15 21.42
N ALA A 12 14.75 -20.49 22.04
CA ALA A 12 13.43 -20.19 21.50
C ALA A 12 13.19 -18.67 21.34
N ILE A 13 13.60 -17.87 22.33
CA ILE A 13 13.53 -16.39 22.25
C ILE A 13 14.42 -15.87 21.12
N GLY A 14 15.64 -16.40 20.96
CA GLY A 14 16.54 -16.03 19.87
C GLY A 14 15.94 -16.31 18.49
N ILE A 15 15.36 -17.50 18.30
CA ILE A 15 14.68 -17.87 17.06
C ILE A 15 13.46 -16.96 16.81
N PHE A 16 12.67 -16.69 17.85
CA PHE A 16 11.51 -15.80 17.75
C PHE A 16 11.91 -14.37 17.35
N LEU A 17 12.98 -13.83 17.93
CA LEU A 17 13.49 -12.51 17.58
C LEU A 17 14.02 -12.47 16.15
N ALA A 18 14.78 -13.48 15.71
CA ALA A 18 15.26 -13.58 14.33
C ALA A 18 14.10 -13.66 13.33
N TYR A 19 13.11 -14.52 13.60
CA TYR A 19 11.89 -14.61 12.80
C TYR A 19 11.15 -13.26 12.76
N LYS A 20 10.92 -12.65 13.92
CA LYS A 20 10.23 -11.35 13.99
C LYS A 20 10.98 -10.28 13.21
N LEU A 21 12.32 -10.23 13.25
CA LEU A 21 13.11 -9.24 12.52
C LEU A 21 12.94 -9.40 11.00
N ILE A 22 13.02 -10.63 10.49
CA ILE A 22 12.91 -10.95 9.06
C ILE A 22 11.50 -10.66 8.52
N PHE A 23 10.46 -10.97 9.31
CA PHE A 23 9.07 -10.87 8.85
C PHE A 23 8.38 -9.55 9.23
N SER A 24 8.90 -8.78 10.19
CA SER A 24 8.26 -7.52 10.63
C SER A 24 8.42 -6.37 9.62
N GLY A 25 9.38 -6.45 8.69
CA GLY A 25 9.61 -5.40 7.69
C GLY A 25 8.62 -5.36 6.52
N LYS A 26 7.69 -6.33 6.42
CA LYS A 26 6.86 -6.52 5.21
C LYS A 26 5.54 -5.75 5.20
N LYS A 27 5.22 -4.97 6.23
CA LYS A 27 4.00 -4.15 6.25
C LYS A 27 4.27 -2.83 5.53
N GLY A 28 3.91 -2.78 4.24
CA GLY A 28 3.96 -1.55 3.46
C GLY A 28 3.19 -0.41 4.15
N LEU A 29 3.70 0.82 4.02
CA LEU A 29 3.06 2.00 4.61
C LEU A 29 1.81 2.32 3.77
N LYS A 30 0.63 2.25 4.38
CA LYS A 30 -0.61 2.67 3.72
C LYS A 30 -0.62 4.19 3.59
N ILE A 31 -0.64 4.70 2.36
CA ILE A 31 -0.70 6.14 2.07
C ILE A 31 -2.15 6.61 2.18
N PHE A 32 -3.04 5.93 1.47
CA PHE A 32 -4.47 6.18 1.54
C PHE A 32 -5.28 4.93 1.18
N GLU A 33 -6.55 4.97 1.58
CA GLU A 33 -7.53 3.94 1.29
C GLU A 33 -8.89 4.59 1.02
N MET A 34 -9.59 4.12 -0.01
CA MET A 34 -10.90 4.59 -0.42
C MET A 34 -11.83 3.38 -0.57
N HIS A 35 -12.98 3.45 0.07
CA HIS A 35 -14.01 2.40 -0.03
C HIS A 35 -15.22 2.96 -0.76
N PHE A 36 -15.52 2.37 -1.90
CA PHE A 36 -16.70 2.64 -2.70
C PHE A 36 -17.72 1.52 -2.50
N LYS A 37 -19.00 1.90 -2.41
CA LYS A 37 -20.14 0.99 -2.39
C LYS A 37 -21.26 1.60 -3.20
N ASP A 38 -21.83 0.84 -4.12
CA ASP A 38 -22.96 1.22 -4.98
C ASP A 38 -22.71 2.57 -5.70
N GLY A 39 -21.47 2.78 -6.14
CA GLY A 39 -21.03 3.99 -6.82
C GLY A 39 -20.87 5.23 -5.94
N ARG A 40 -20.89 5.07 -4.61
CA ARG A 40 -20.65 6.16 -3.66
C ARG A 40 -19.41 5.88 -2.80
N LEU A 41 -18.69 6.94 -2.42
CA LEU A 41 -17.59 6.83 -1.47
C LEU A 41 -18.15 6.67 -0.06
N LYS A 42 -18.00 5.47 0.53
CA LYS A 42 -18.45 5.17 1.90
C LYS A 42 -17.48 5.67 2.95
N SER A 43 -16.19 5.53 2.68
CA SER A 43 -15.13 5.93 3.62
C SER A 43 -13.85 6.22 2.86
N HIS A 44 -13.04 7.12 3.41
CA HIS A 44 -11.66 7.32 2.97
C HIS A 44 -10.75 7.52 4.17
N LYS A 45 -9.48 7.13 4.02
CA LYS A 45 -8.42 7.31 5.00
C LYS A 45 -7.16 7.81 4.29
N GLY A 46 -6.38 8.64 4.98
CA GLY A 46 -5.13 9.19 4.46
C GLY A 46 -5.34 10.41 3.54
N LYS A 47 -4.22 11.01 3.13
CA LYS A 47 -4.21 12.18 2.24
C LYS A 47 -4.30 11.70 0.80
N ILE A 48 -5.43 11.99 0.17
CA ILE A 48 -5.72 11.61 -1.23
C ILE A 48 -5.59 12.87 -2.09
N PRO A 49 -4.96 12.80 -3.28
CA PRO A 49 -4.97 13.90 -4.23
C PRO A 49 -6.40 14.22 -4.67
N GLU A 50 -6.79 15.50 -4.62
CA GLU A 50 -8.17 15.93 -4.84
C GLU A 50 -8.69 15.58 -6.24
N LYS A 51 -7.87 15.80 -7.27
CA LYS A 51 -8.20 15.44 -8.66
C LYS A 51 -8.47 13.95 -8.80
N PHE A 52 -7.59 13.11 -8.26
CA PHE A 52 -7.75 11.65 -8.27
C PHE A 52 -9.03 11.21 -7.54
N GLN A 53 -9.33 11.82 -6.39
CA GLN A 53 -10.54 11.51 -5.62
C GLN A 53 -11.81 11.86 -6.42
N LYS A 54 -11.82 13.02 -7.09
CA LYS A 54 -12.95 13.47 -7.92
C LYS A 54 -13.19 12.53 -9.10
N ASP A 55 -12.13 12.17 -9.81
CA ASP A 55 -12.21 11.30 -10.99
C ASP A 55 -12.63 9.87 -10.60
N CYS A 56 -12.10 9.33 -9.48
CA CYS A 56 -12.53 8.03 -8.96
C CYS A 56 -14.00 8.04 -8.50
N ARG A 57 -14.50 9.14 -7.92
CA ARG A 57 -15.92 9.27 -7.56
C ARG A 57 -16.82 9.31 -8.80
N ALA A 58 -16.41 10.01 -9.86
CA ALA A 58 -17.15 10.05 -11.12
C ALA A 58 -17.24 8.65 -11.74
N LEU A 59 -16.11 7.94 -11.80
CA LEU A 59 -16.05 6.57 -12.32
C LEU A 59 -16.85 5.58 -11.47
N ALA A 60 -16.78 5.69 -10.14
CA ALA A 60 -17.58 4.86 -9.25
C ALA A 60 -19.08 5.07 -9.49
N LYS A 61 -19.52 6.32 -9.69
CA LYS A 61 -20.92 6.65 -9.96
C LYS A 61 -21.40 6.12 -11.31
N SER A 62 -20.60 6.24 -12.38
CA SER A 62 -20.99 5.80 -13.72
C SER A 62 -21.14 4.28 -13.81
N GLU A 63 -20.22 3.54 -13.20
CA GLU A 63 -20.16 2.07 -13.27
C GLU A 63 -20.81 1.39 -12.04
N LYS A 64 -21.42 2.16 -11.12
CA LYS A 64 -21.99 1.71 -9.84
C LYS A 64 -21.05 0.78 -9.03
N LEU A 65 -19.78 1.16 -8.94
CA LEU A 65 -18.73 0.31 -8.38
C LEU A 65 -18.86 0.09 -6.88
N THR A 66 -18.57 -1.14 -6.45
CA THR A 66 -18.32 -1.52 -5.06
C THR A 66 -16.91 -2.09 -4.96
N CYS A 67 -15.94 -1.24 -4.60
CA CYS A 67 -14.54 -1.61 -4.57
C CYS A 67 -13.75 -0.81 -3.53
N THR A 68 -12.60 -1.36 -3.14
CA THR A 68 -11.61 -0.66 -2.32
C THR A 68 -10.41 -0.33 -3.19
N VAL A 69 -10.01 0.94 -3.19
CA VAL A 69 -8.79 1.44 -3.83
C VAL A 69 -7.83 1.85 -2.73
N ARG A 70 -6.68 1.17 -2.64
CA ARG A 70 -5.67 1.39 -1.62
C ARG A 70 -4.32 1.66 -2.26
N CYS A 71 -3.62 2.65 -1.76
CA CYS A 71 -2.25 2.94 -2.13
C CYS A 71 -1.31 2.60 -0.98
N GLU A 72 -0.35 1.70 -1.24
CA GLU A 72 0.65 1.27 -0.27
C GLU A 72 2.06 1.56 -0.81
N LYS A 73 2.95 2.05 0.05
CA LYS A 73 4.38 2.16 -0.23
C LYS A 73 5.09 0.92 0.30
N LEU A 74 5.59 0.10 -0.62
CA LEU A 74 6.31 -1.13 -0.32
C LEU A 74 7.76 -0.97 -0.79
N SER A 75 8.71 -1.02 0.14
CA SER A 75 10.15 -1.01 -0.15
C SER A 75 10.59 0.11 -1.12
N GLY A 76 10.04 1.31 -0.95
CA GLY A 76 10.35 2.47 -1.80
C GLY A 76 9.43 2.63 -3.02
N ALA A 77 8.83 1.56 -3.52
CA ALA A 77 7.90 1.59 -4.65
C ALA A 77 6.45 1.81 -4.19
N ILE A 78 5.65 2.42 -5.07
CA ILE A 78 4.25 2.75 -4.77
C ILE A 78 3.34 1.83 -5.57
N ARG A 79 2.49 1.12 -4.85
CA ARG A 79 1.58 0.11 -5.41
C ARG A 79 0.14 0.51 -5.14
N LEU A 80 -0.64 0.54 -6.21
CA LEU A 80 -2.08 0.73 -6.17
C LEU A 80 -2.78 -0.63 -6.18
N HIS A 81 -3.44 -0.95 -5.08
CA HIS A 81 -4.26 -2.14 -4.90
C HIS A 81 -5.73 -1.79 -5.12
N ILE A 82 -6.40 -2.54 -5.99
CA ILE A 82 -7.83 -2.39 -6.29
C ILE A 82 -8.50 -3.74 -6.00
N SER A 83 -9.69 -3.73 -5.40
CA SER A 83 -10.43 -4.97 -5.07
C SER A 83 -10.65 -5.86 -6.30
N ALA A 84 -10.55 -7.17 -6.12
CA ALA A 84 -10.66 -8.18 -7.18
C ALA A 84 -12.05 -8.25 -7.86
N HIS A 85 -13.08 -7.67 -7.27
CA HIS A 85 -14.43 -7.62 -7.86
C HIS A 85 -14.56 -6.62 -9.03
N VAL A 86 -13.51 -5.86 -9.33
CA VAL A 86 -13.50 -4.86 -10.39
C VAL A 86 -12.90 -5.46 -11.66
N ASN A 87 -13.59 -5.29 -12.80
CA ASN A 87 -13.09 -5.70 -14.10
C ASN A 87 -11.73 -5.03 -14.41
N ASP A 88 -10.82 -5.76 -15.04
CA ASP A 88 -9.50 -5.30 -15.46
C ASP A 88 -9.55 -3.98 -16.24
N THR A 89 -10.55 -3.77 -17.10
CA THR A 89 -10.71 -2.50 -17.82
C THR A 89 -10.84 -1.31 -16.87
N ILE A 90 -11.64 -1.44 -15.81
CA ILE A 90 -11.84 -0.39 -14.80
C ILE A 90 -10.58 -0.25 -13.93
N THR A 91 -9.94 -1.37 -13.59
CA THR A 91 -8.66 -1.38 -12.86
C THR A 91 -7.60 -0.58 -13.62
N GLN A 92 -7.49 -0.75 -14.93
CA GLN A 92 -6.56 0.03 -15.76
C GLN A 92 -6.95 1.50 -15.85
N ARG A 93 -8.24 1.84 -15.97
CA ARG A 93 -8.70 3.24 -15.92
C ARG A 93 -8.31 3.91 -14.59
N ILE A 94 -8.53 3.23 -13.45
CA ILE A 94 -8.16 3.77 -12.13
C ILE A 94 -6.64 3.95 -12.03
N ARG A 95 -5.83 3.03 -12.58
CA ARG A 95 -4.37 3.19 -12.63
C ARG A 95 -3.94 4.39 -13.47
N ASN A 96 -4.57 4.61 -14.62
CA ASN A 96 -4.27 5.75 -15.50
C ASN A 96 -4.64 7.10 -14.87
N LEU A 97 -5.65 7.12 -14.00
CA LEU A 97 -6.01 8.32 -13.22
C LEU A 97 -5.03 8.60 -12.09
N PHE A 98 -4.29 7.59 -11.62
CA PHE A 98 -3.45 7.71 -10.44
C PHE A 98 -2.18 8.53 -10.75
N PRO A 99 -1.92 9.64 -10.03
CA PRO A 99 -0.78 10.50 -10.31
C PRO A 99 0.50 9.92 -9.70
N PHE A 100 1.09 8.93 -10.36
CA PHE A 100 2.33 8.29 -9.90
C PHE A 100 3.48 9.29 -9.69
N GLU A 101 3.54 10.37 -10.47
CA GLU A 101 4.60 11.40 -10.39
C GLU A 101 4.70 12.12 -9.04
N TYR A 102 3.58 12.32 -8.33
CA TYR A 102 3.60 12.96 -7.00
C TYR A 102 4.18 12.08 -5.90
N TYR A 103 4.35 10.81 -6.22
CA TYR A 103 4.57 9.73 -5.29
C TYR A 103 5.93 9.07 -5.58
N ASP A 104 6.31 8.98 -6.85
CA ASP A 104 7.60 8.53 -7.30
C ASP A 104 8.63 9.65 -7.08
N LYS A 105 9.37 9.57 -5.98
CA LYS A 105 10.54 10.43 -5.79
C LYS A 105 11.55 10.00 -6.85
N LYS A 106 11.72 10.80 -7.91
CA LYS A 106 12.88 10.65 -8.81
C LYS A 106 14.11 10.52 -7.91
N MET A 107 14.82 9.40 -7.97
CA MET A 107 16.11 9.28 -7.33
C MET A 107 16.96 10.41 -7.92
N VAL A 108 17.34 11.37 -7.08
CA VAL A 108 18.26 12.42 -7.49
C VAL A 108 19.58 11.70 -7.78
N ASP A 109 19.94 11.66 -9.07
CA ASP A 109 21.19 11.08 -9.52
C ASP A 109 22.33 12.01 -9.08
N ASN A 110 22.91 11.72 -7.92
CA ASN A 110 24.05 12.45 -7.37
C ASN A 110 25.39 12.05 -8.01
N SER A 111 25.40 11.21 -9.06
CA SER A 111 26.64 10.77 -9.73
C SER A 111 27.42 11.90 -10.39
N ARG A 112 26.82 13.08 -10.58
CA ARG A 112 27.42 14.25 -11.24
C ARG A 112 27.95 15.36 -10.31
N GLN A 113 27.86 15.21 -8.99
CA GLN A 113 28.37 16.19 -8.02
C GLN A 113 29.76 15.81 -7.45
N ALA A 114 30.66 15.42 -8.34
CA ALA A 114 32.09 15.38 -8.07
C ALA A 114 32.79 16.10 -9.24
N GLY A 115 32.88 17.42 -9.12
CA GLY A 115 33.56 18.32 -10.05
C GLY A 115 33.93 19.60 -9.33
#